data_AF-A0A7C2U215-F1
#
_entry.id   AF-A0A7C2U215-F1
#
_cell.length_a   1.000
_cell.length_b   1.000
_cell.length_c   1.000
_cell.angle_alpha   90.00
_cell.angle_beta   90.00
_cell.angle_gamma   90.00
#
_symmetry.space_group_name_H-M   'P 1'
#
loop_
_entity.id
_entity.type
_entity.pdbx_description
1 polymer ?
#
loop_
_entity_poly.entity_id
_entity_poly.type
_entity_poly.pdbx_seq_one_letter_code
_entity_poly.pdbx_strand_id
1 'polypeptide(L)'
;MAARDFSRAGETFIDYKGQLNEIIYAILTPLGYHVYVSAEAIRHIEKHQIASKHKDKIAYILNNPDLVTPNHEEPDTHIFYKSLSGSLLLAAPVHLMNEFRFLATMYEIPYIKGVAQGLISANDFLYVRGGFRWKRWK
;
A
#
# COMPACT_ATOMS: atom_id res chain seq x y z
N MET A 1 -7.75 14.92 -4.84
CA MET A 1 -8.47 13.67 -4.56
C MET A 1 -7.76 12.55 -5.30
N ALA A 2 -7.39 11.45 -4.63
CA ALA A 2 -6.91 10.27 -5.35
C ALA A 2 -8.09 9.63 -6.10
N ALA A 3 -7.90 9.31 -7.38
CA ALA A 3 -8.96 8.79 -8.23
C ALA A 3 -9.13 7.28 -7.96
N ARG A 4 -10.35 6.90 -7.58
CA ARG A 4 -10.81 5.51 -7.64
C ARG A 4 -11.46 5.32 -9.01
N ASP A 5 -11.06 4.28 -9.72
CA ASP A 5 -11.68 3.88 -10.97
C ASP A 5 -12.71 2.77 -10.70
N PHE A 6 -13.95 2.98 -11.14
CA PHE A 6 -15.05 2.03 -10.98
C PHE A 6 -15.41 1.31 -12.28
N SER A 7 -14.65 1.51 -13.36
CA SER A 7 -14.91 0.93 -14.68
C SER A 7 -15.07 -0.60 -14.67
N ARG A 8 -14.39 -1.28 -13.75
CA ARG A 8 -14.38 -2.74 -13.58
C ARG A 8 -15.08 -3.21 -12.31
N ALA A 9 -15.85 -2.34 -11.66
CA ALA A 9 -16.59 -2.71 -10.46
C ALA A 9 -17.63 -3.80 -10.79
N GLY A 10 -17.72 -4.82 -9.95
CA GLY A 10 -18.59 -5.99 -10.15
C GLY A 10 -17.94 -7.13 -10.94
N GLU A 11 -16.79 -6.92 -11.59
CA GLU A 11 -16.02 -8.01 -12.17
C GLU A 11 -15.44 -8.93 -11.07
N THR A 12 -15.42 -10.23 -11.33
CA THR A 12 -14.92 -11.23 -10.37
C THR A 12 -13.54 -11.75 -10.73
N PHE A 13 -12.75 -12.11 -9.73
CA PHE A 13 -11.43 -12.73 -9.90
C PHE A 13 -11.19 -13.81 -8.84
N ILE A 14 -10.22 -14.69 -9.08
CA ILE A 14 -9.79 -15.70 -8.11
C ILE A 14 -8.48 -15.23 -7.47
N ASP A 15 -8.43 -15.20 -6.14
CA ASP A 15 -7.23 -14.83 -5.41
C ASP A 15 -6.22 -15.99 -5.25
N TYR A 16 -5.10 -15.73 -4.57
CA TYR A 16 -3.99 -16.70 -4.45
C TYR A 16 -4.36 -17.87 -3.53
N LYS A 17 -5.44 -17.71 -2.76
CA LYS A 17 -6.04 -18.76 -1.92
C LYS A 17 -7.11 -19.53 -2.67
N GLY A 18 -7.35 -19.24 -3.95
CA GLY A 18 -8.40 -19.86 -4.75
C GLY A 18 -9.80 -19.32 -4.46
N GLN A 19 -9.93 -18.16 -3.80
CA GLN A 19 -11.23 -17.60 -3.43
C GLN A 19 -11.74 -16.64 -4.49
N LEU A 20 -13.02 -16.78 -4.85
CA LEU A 20 -13.70 -15.83 -5.74
C LEU A 20 -13.96 -14.52 -5.00
N ASN A 21 -13.51 -13.43 -5.60
CA ASN A 21 -13.61 -12.08 -5.09
C ASN A 21 -14.25 -11.16 -6.15
N GLU A 22 -14.90 -10.10 -5.69
CA GLU A 22 -15.48 -9.07 -6.57
C GLU A 22 -14.69 -7.76 -6.43
N ILE A 23 -14.41 -7.12 -7.57
CA ILE A 23 -13.76 -5.81 -7.64
C ILE A 23 -14.76 -4.74 -7.21
N ILE A 24 -14.40 -3.92 -6.23
CA ILE A 24 -15.15 -2.71 -5.86
C ILE A 24 -14.66 -1.53 -6.70
N TYR A 25 -13.35 -1.35 -6.78
CA TYR A 25 -12.70 -0.30 -7.58
C TYR A 25 -11.24 -0.64 -7.85
N ALA A 26 -10.64 0.04 -8.82
CA ALA A 26 -9.23 0.00 -9.15
C ALA A 26 -8.54 1.34 -8.85
N ILE A 27 -7.22 1.30 -8.69
CA ILE A 27 -6.38 2.48 -8.45
C ILE A 27 -5.16 2.38 -9.38
N LEU A 28 -4.95 3.40 -10.21
CA LEU A 28 -3.71 3.54 -10.98
C LEU A 28 -2.58 3.94 -10.02
N THR A 29 -1.52 3.13 -9.99
CA THR A 29 -0.32 3.39 -9.20
C THR A 29 0.65 4.29 -9.96
N PRO A 30 1.59 4.98 -9.29
CA PRO A 30 2.66 5.72 -9.95
C PRO A 30 3.62 4.83 -10.76
N LEU A 31 3.56 3.51 -10.59
CA LEU A 31 4.31 2.54 -11.40
C LEU A 31 3.59 2.16 -12.71
N GLY A 32 2.44 2.77 -13.02
CA GLY A 32 1.74 2.61 -14.30
C GLY A 32 0.79 1.41 -14.39
N TYR A 33 0.60 0.66 -13.30
CA TYR A 33 -0.35 -0.47 -13.26
C TYR A 33 -1.51 -0.22 -12.30
N HIS A 34 -2.62 -0.94 -12.53
CA HIS A 34 -3.80 -0.88 -11.67
C HIS A 34 -3.71 -1.85 -10.51
N VAL A 35 -4.06 -1.37 -9.31
CA VAL A 35 -4.33 -2.21 -8.13
C VAL A 35 -5.83 -2.25 -7.89
N TYR A 36 -6.38 -3.45 -7.90
CA TYR A 36 -7.80 -3.71 -7.69
C TYR A 36 -8.08 -3.97 -6.21
N VAL A 37 -9.17 -3.39 -5.70
CA VAL A 37 -9.59 -3.49 -4.31
C VAL A 37 -10.89 -4.28 -4.24
N SER A 38 -10.89 -5.39 -3.52
CA SER A 38 -12.07 -6.23 -3.30
C SER A 38 -12.72 -5.96 -1.93
N ALA A 39 -13.96 -6.42 -1.76
CA ALA A 39 -14.64 -6.38 -0.46
C ALA A 39 -13.90 -7.18 0.61
N GLU A 40 -13.32 -8.33 0.25
CA GLU A 40 -12.58 -9.17 1.18
C GLU A 40 -11.28 -8.50 1.64
N ALA A 41 -10.57 -7.78 0.74
CA ALA A 41 -9.41 -6.98 1.12
C ALA A 41 -9.78 -5.90 2.14
N ILE A 42 -10.92 -5.22 1.96
CA ILE A 42 -11.41 -4.24 2.94
C ILE A 42 -11.73 -4.92 4.28
N ARG A 43 -12.44 -6.06 4.27
CA ARG A 43 -12.74 -6.83 5.49
C ARG A 43 -11.47 -7.29 6.21
N HIS A 44 -10.44 -7.69 5.47
CA HIS A 44 -9.15 -8.07 6.02
C HIS A 44 -8.48 -6.88 6.74
N ILE A 45 -8.49 -5.70 6.12
CA ILE A 45 -7.99 -4.45 6.71
C ILE A 45 -8.80 -4.07 7.97
N GLU A 46 -10.11 -4.28 7.96
CA GLU A 46 -10.99 -3.97 9.10
C GLU A 46 -10.67 -4.78 10.35
N LYS A 47 -10.10 -5.98 10.21
CA LYS A 47 -9.63 -6.79 11.34
C LYS A 47 -8.43 -6.18 12.06
N HIS A 48 -7.76 -5.19 11.46
CA HIS A 48 -6.61 -4.51 12.04
C HIS A 48 -7.00 -3.14 12.58
N GLN A 49 -6.96 -2.95 13.91
CA GLN A 49 -7.51 -1.78 14.61
C GLN A 49 -6.99 -0.42 14.11
N ILE A 50 -5.73 -0.34 13.70
CA ILE A 50 -5.12 0.93 13.27
C ILE A 50 -5.26 1.12 11.77
N ALA A 51 -5.00 0.09 10.96
CA ALA A 51 -5.21 0.15 9.52
C ALA A 51 -6.67 0.41 9.14
N SER A 52 -7.63 -0.13 9.90
CA SER A 52 -9.06 0.08 9.65
C SER A 52 -9.48 1.56 9.72
N LYS A 53 -8.80 2.38 10.54
CA LYS A 53 -9.02 3.84 10.63
C LYS A 53 -8.65 4.58 9.35
N HIS A 54 -7.84 3.95 8.49
CA HIS A 54 -7.31 4.54 7.26
C HIS A 54 -7.81 3.82 6.00
N LYS A 55 -8.80 2.92 6.11
CA LYS A 55 -9.32 2.13 4.96
C LYS A 55 -9.86 3.01 3.83
N ASP A 56 -10.38 4.20 4.14
CA ASP A 56 -10.82 5.18 3.15
C ASP A 56 -9.66 5.83 2.38
N LYS A 57 -8.44 5.77 2.94
CA LYS A 57 -7.21 6.34 2.38
C LYS A 57 -6.44 5.38 1.46
N ILE A 58 -6.90 4.15 1.25
CA ILE A 58 -6.23 3.16 0.39
C ILE A 58 -5.87 3.74 -0.98
N ALA A 59 -6.83 4.38 -1.66
CA ALA A 59 -6.60 5.03 -2.95
C ALA A 59 -5.53 6.12 -2.88
N TYR A 60 -5.50 6.89 -1.79
CA TYR A 60 -4.50 7.93 -1.60
C TYR A 60 -3.10 7.36 -1.36
N ILE A 61 -3.00 6.29 -0.58
CA ILE A 61 -1.73 5.60 -0.29
C ILE A 61 -1.13 5.00 -1.57
N LEU A 62 -1.93 4.28 -2.36
CA LEU A 62 -1.47 3.60 -3.56
C LEU A 62 -1.19 4.54 -4.75
N ASN A 63 -1.96 5.63 -4.87
CA ASN A 63 -1.78 6.59 -5.96
C ASN A 63 -0.69 7.63 -5.66
N ASN A 64 -0.50 7.99 -4.39
CA ASN A 64 0.49 8.99 -3.96
C ASN A 64 1.33 8.46 -2.80
N PRO A 65 2.08 7.36 -2.96
CA PRO A 65 2.96 6.87 -1.90
C PRO A 65 4.07 7.87 -1.60
N ASP A 66 4.61 7.79 -0.39
CA ASP A 66 5.80 8.54 0.00
C ASP A 66 7.09 7.80 -0.35
N LEU A 67 7.01 6.47 -0.40
CA LEU A 67 8.07 5.58 -0.83
C LEU A 67 7.43 4.33 -1.44
N VAL A 68 8.09 3.79 -2.46
CA VAL A 68 7.76 2.49 -3.04
C VAL A 68 9.01 1.64 -3.03
N THR A 69 8.92 0.41 -2.52
CA THR A 69 10.02 -0.55 -2.53
C THR A 69 9.59 -1.84 -3.21
N PRO A 70 10.52 -2.62 -3.78
CA PRO A 70 10.23 -4.02 -4.12
C PRO A 70 9.78 -4.80 -2.88
N ASN A 71 8.91 -5.79 -3.07
CA ASN A 71 8.63 -6.80 -2.06
C ASN A 71 9.64 -7.94 -2.21
N HIS A 72 10.48 -8.17 -1.20
CA HIS A 72 11.48 -9.24 -1.28
C HIS A 72 10.89 -10.63 -1.08
N GLU A 73 9.72 -10.73 -0.45
CA GLU A 73 9.00 -12.01 -0.28
C GLU A 73 8.28 -12.40 -1.58
N GLU A 74 7.92 -11.41 -2.41
CA GLU A 74 7.25 -11.57 -3.70
C GLU A 74 7.88 -10.65 -4.75
N PRO A 75 8.91 -11.12 -5.48
CA PRO A 75 9.79 -10.27 -6.31
C PRO A 75 9.07 -9.39 -7.35
N ASP A 76 7.87 -9.79 -7.79
CA ASP A 76 7.08 -9.08 -8.79
C ASP A 76 6.13 -8.04 -8.21
N THR A 77 6.10 -7.87 -6.88
CA THR A 77 5.24 -6.92 -6.18
C THR A 77 6.00 -5.77 -5.54
N HIS A 78 5.29 -4.68 -5.30
CA HIS A 78 5.85 -3.45 -4.75
C HIS A 78 5.09 -3.04 -3.52
N ILE A 79 5.79 -2.65 -2.47
CA ILE A 79 5.22 -2.17 -1.22
C ILE A 79 5.13 -0.65 -1.27
N PHE A 80 3.93 -0.12 -1.04
CA PHE A 80 3.63 1.30 -1.04
C PHE A 80 3.55 1.81 0.39
N TYR A 81 4.40 2.78 0.74
CA TYR A 81 4.43 3.37 2.07
C TYR A 81 3.85 4.77 2.06
N LYS A 82 3.10 5.11 3.12
CA LYS A 82 2.56 6.45 3.33
C LYS A 82 2.57 6.83 4.80
N SER A 83 3.13 7.99 5.11
CA SER A 83 2.99 8.64 6.40
C SER A 83 1.64 9.33 6.49
N LEU A 84 0.87 9.00 7.53
CA LEU A 84 -0.41 9.63 7.85
C LEU A 84 -0.54 9.79 9.37
N SER A 85 -0.79 11.02 9.83
CA SER A 85 -1.06 11.33 11.24
C SER A 85 -0.02 10.80 12.24
N GLY A 86 1.26 10.77 11.86
CA GLY A 86 2.35 10.25 12.70
C GLY A 86 2.58 8.73 12.58
N SER A 87 1.74 8.01 11.83
CA SER A 87 1.87 6.59 11.55
C SER A 87 2.46 6.35 10.16
N LEU A 88 3.24 5.28 10.00
CA LEU A 88 3.68 4.78 8.70
C LEU A 88 2.79 3.60 8.30
N LEU A 89 2.01 3.80 7.24
CA LEU A 89 1.17 2.76 6.65
C LEU A 89 1.89 2.12 5.47
N LEU A 90 1.72 0.81 5.38
CA LEU A 90 2.17 -0.06 4.30
C LEU A 90 0.92 -0.59 3.59
N ALA A 91 0.90 -0.52 2.26
CA ALA A 91 -0.05 -1.21 1.41
C ALA A 91 0.71 -2.13 0.44
N ALA A 92 0.40 -3.42 0.49
CA ALA A 92 1.06 -4.43 -0.34
C ALA A 92 0.05 -5.06 -1.30
N PRO A 93 0.18 -4.85 -2.62
CA PRO A 93 -0.52 -5.61 -3.62
C PRO A 93 0.12 -6.99 -3.80
N VAL A 94 -0.68 -8.02 -4.05
CA VAL A 94 -0.24 -9.36 -4.45
C VAL A 94 -0.47 -9.53 -5.94
N HIS A 95 0.44 -10.25 -6.58
CA HIS A 95 0.25 -10.71 -7.95
C HIS A 95 -0.71 -11.90 -8.00
N LEU A 96 -1.66 -11.91 -8.94
CA LEU A 96 -2.62 -13.00 -9.12
C LEU A 96 -2.76 -13.44 -10.58
N MET A 97 -3.36 -14.62 -10.76
CA MET A 97 -3.68 -15.19 -12.07
C MET A 97 -4.45 -14.18 -12.94
N ASN A 98 -4.19 -14.21 -14.25
CA ASN A 98 -4.79 -13.33 -15.27
C ASN A 98 -4.29 -11.87 -15.29
N GLU A 99 -3.05 -11.60 -14.83
CA GLU A 99 -2.38 -10.29 -14.96
C GLU A 99 -2.94 -9.14 -14.09
N PHE A 100 -3.85 -9.45 -13.15
CA PHE A 100 -4.38 -8.46 -12.22
C PHE A 100 -3.53 -8.37 -10.94
N ARG A 101 -3.34 -7.15 -10.43
CA ARG A 101 -2.70 -6.89 -9.14
C ARG A 101 -3.75 -6.45 -8.13
N PHE A 102 -3.86 -7.12 -6.99
CA PHE A 102 -4.90 -6.81 -6.00
C PHE A 102 -4.29 -6.41 -4.68
N LEU A 103 -4.94 -5.52 -3.93
CA LEU A 103 -4.48 -5.17 -2.59
C LEU A 103 -4.68 -6.37 -1.64
N ALA A 104 -3.60 -6.97 -1.14
CA ALA A 104 -3.71 -8.01 -0.10
C ALA A 104 -4.12 -7.40 1.23
N THR A 105 -3.43 -6.32 1.59
CA THR A 105 -3.38 -5.89 2.98
C THR A 105 -2.87 -4.48 3.12
N MET A 106 -3.25 -3.88 4.25
CA MET A 106 -2.71 -2.62 4.73
C MET A 106 -2.39 -2.76 6.21
N TYR A 107 -1.20 -2.33 6.61
CA TYR A 107 -0.71 -2.39 7.99
C TYR A 107 -0.12 -1.05 8.41
N GLU A 108 -0.17 -0.76 9.71
CA GLU A 108 0.80 0.17 10.30
C GLU A 108 2.08 -0.61 10.60
N ILE A 109 3.22 -0.03 10.24
CA ILE A 109 4.51 -0.68 10.45
C ILE A 109 5.48 0.31 11.10
N PRO A 110 6.26 -0.12 12.11
CA PRO A 110 7.23 0.76 12.77
C PRO A 110 8.52 0.96 11.95
N TYR A 111 8.66 0.35 10.77
CA TYR A 111 9.84 0.42 9.91
C TYR A 111 9.52 0.16 8.44
N ILE A 112 10.38 0.59 7.54
CA ILE A 112 10.28 0.30 6.10
C ILE A 112 10.93 -1.05 5.81
N LYS A 113 10.20 -1.97 5.18
CA LYS A 113 10.77 -3.20 4.60
C LYS A 113 11.40 -2.89 3.24
N GLY A 114 12.61 -3.39 2.99
CA GLY A 114 13.19 -3.45 1.65
C GLY A 114 14.18 -2.35 1.25
N VAL A 115 14.73 -1.59 2.21
CA VAL A 115 15.86 -0.69 1.92
C VAL A 115 17.17 -1.40 2.20
N ALA A 116 17.81 -1.92 1.14
CA ALA A 116 19.23 -2.36 1.12
C ALA A 116 19.71 -3.28 2.27
N GLN A 117 18.94 -4.31 2.66
CA GLN A 117 19.29 -5.24 3.77
C GLN A 117 19.34 -4.59 5.17
N GLY A 118 18.69 -3.44 5.38
CA GLY A 118 18.55 -2.79 6.69
C GLY A 118 17.12 -2.33 6.99
N LEU A 119 16.82 -2.12 8.28
CA LEU A 119 15.54 -1.57 8.77
C LEU A 119 15.70 -0.06 8.97
N ILE A 120 15.00 0.77 8.18
CA ILE A 120 14.84 2.20 8.50
C ILE A 120 13.60 2.33 9.37
N SER A 121 13.74 2.89 10.56
CA SER A 121 12.58 3.08 11.44
C SER A 121 11.59 4.09 10.83
N ALA A 122 10.30 3.93 11.13
CA ALA A 122 9.27 4.86 10.72
C ALA A 122 9.58 6.28 11.20
N ASN A 123 10.15 6.40 12.41
CA ASN A 123 10.58 7.68 12.95
C ASN A 123 11.66 8.32 12.08
N ASP A 124 12.71 7.60 11.68
CA ASP A 124 13.77 8.15 10.83
C ASP A 124 13.23 8.64 9.49
N PHE A 125 12.30 7.89 8.88
CA PHE A 125 11.63 8.32 7.65
C PHE A 125 10.80 9.60 7.85
N LEU A 126 10.02 9.67 8.94
CA LEU A 126 9.23 10.85 9.29
C LEU A 126 10.13 12.05 9.60
N TYR A 127 11.27 11.86 10.26
CA TYR A 127 12.26 12.90 10.54
C TYR A 127 12.91 13.45 9.28
N VAL A 128 13.34 12.58 8.34
CA VAL A 128 13.91 12.99 7.06
C VAL A 128 12.91 13.82 6.24
N ARG A 129 11.62 13.49 6.33
CA ARG A 129 10.56 14.23 5.65
C ARG A 129 10.12 15.51 6.37
N GLY A 130 10.21 15.53 7.70
CA GLY A 130 9.76 16.62 8.57
C GLY A 130 10.75 17.76 8.74
N GLY A 131 12.04 17.59 8.41
CA GLY A 131 12.98 18.70 8.53
C GLY A 131 14.44 18.39 8.27
N PHE A 132 14.85 18.42 7.01
CA PHE A 132 16.22 18.80 6.67
C PHE A 132 16.38 20.32 6.80
N ARG A 133 16.52 20.82 8.03
CA ARG A 133 17.24 22.09 8.26
C ARG A 133 18.68 21.72 8.57
N TRP A 134 19.56 21.82 7.57
CA TRP A 134 21.01 21.81 7.79
C TRP A 134 21.38 22.92 8.78
N LYS A 135 21.50 22.63 10.07
CA LYS A 135 22.41 23.40 10.92
C LYS A 135 23.80 22.82 10.69
N ARG A 136 24.52 23.43 9.75
CA ARG A 136 25.98 23.36 9.71
C ARG A 136 26.50 23.78 11.08
N TRP A 137 27.10 22.86 11.80
CA TRP A 137 28.01 23.21 12.89
C TRP A 137 29.32 23.66 12.23
N LYS A 138 29.73 24.90 12.53
CA LYS A 138 31.09 25.38 12.33
C LYS A 138 31.91 24.98 13.55
#